data_AF-A0A4Q5RNB4-F1
#
_entry.id   AF-A0A4Q5RNB4-F1
#
_cell.length_a   1.000
_cell.length_b   1.000
_cell.length_c   1.000
_cell.angle_alpha   90.00
_cell.angle_beta   90.00
_cell.angle_gamma   90.00
#
_symmetry.space_group_name_H-M   'P 1'
#
loop_
_entity.id
_entity.type
_entity.pdbx_description
1 polymer ?
#
loop_
_entity_poly.entity_id
_entity_poly.type
_entity_poly.pdbx_seq_one_letter_code
_entity_poly.pdbx_strand_id
1 'polypeptide(L)'
;MTFLTELGRYLLMIKGMFSKPENWKMYWKEFMHQCSEIGIGSLGIVAIISTFIGAVSALQTAYQLVSPLIPKSTIAQIVRDT
;
A
#
# COMPACT_ATOMS: atom_id res chain seq x y z
N MET A 1 27.02 -21.28 1.28
CA MET A 1 26.13 -21.92 0.28
C MET A 1 24.78 -22.28 0.93
N THR A 2 24.02 -21.28 1.37
CA THR A 2 22.74 -21.47 2.07
C THR A 2 21.63 -20.62 1.45
N PHE A 3 21.97 -19.47 0.87
CA PHE A 3 21.01 -18.57 0.23
C PHE A 3 20.20 -19.24 -0.90
N LEU A 4 20.84 -19.99 -1.81
CA LEU A 4 20.14 -20.68 -2.91
C LEU A 4 19.19 -21.78 -2.39
N THR A 5 19.55 -22.46 -1.31
CA THR A 5 18.72 -23.50 -0.69
C THR A 5 17.51 -22.89 0.03
N GLU A 6 17.72 -21.78 0.76
CA GLU A 6 16.65 -21.02 1.40
C GLU A 6 15.69 -20.39 0.39
N LEU A 7 16.23 -19.83 -0.70
CA LEU A 7 15.45 -19.34 -1.83
C LEU A 7 14.62 -20.47 -2.46
N GLY A 8 15.22 -21.62 -2.73
CA GLY A 8 14.53 -22.79 -3.26
C GLY A 8 13.38 -23.27 -2.35
N ARG A 9 13.61 -23.31 -1.03
CA ARG A 9 12.59 -23.67 -0.05
C ARG A 9 11.44 -22.66 -0.01
N TYR A 10 11.75 -21.37 -0.07
CA TYR A 10 10.75 -20.30 -0.13
C TYR A 10 9.89 -20.37 -1.40
N LEU A 11 10.51 -20.60 -2.56
CA LEU A 11 9.78 -20.76 -3.83
C LEU A 11 8.86 -21.99 -3.82
N LEU A 12 9.30 -23.10 -3.23
CA LEU A 12 8.47 -24.29 -3.06
C LEU A 12 7.29 -24.04 -2.11
N MET A 13 7.50 -23.30 -1.02
CA MET A 13 6.44 -22.88 -0.10
C MET A 13 5.38 -22.04 -0.81
N ILE A 14 5.78 -21.01 -1.57
CA ILE A 14 4.86 -20.18 -2.36
C ILE A 14 4.07 -21.04 -3.35
N LYS A 15 4.72 -21.96 -4.06
CA LYS A 15 4.04 -22.87 -4.98
C LYS A 15 2.98 -23.72 -4.26
N GLY A 16 3.27 -24.16 -3.03
CA GLY A 16 2.33 -24.89 -2.17
C GLY A 16 1.09 -24.07 -1.79
N MET A 17 1.26 -22.78 -1.51
CA MET A 17 0.17 -21.87 -1.08
C MET A 17 -0.92 -21.65 -2.15
N PHE A 18 -0.59 -21.81 -3.43
CA PHE A 18 -1.56 -21.71 -4.54
C PHE A 18 -2.34 -23.02 -4.79
N SER A 19 -2.15 -24.05 -3.96
CA SER A 19 -2.86 -25.32 -4.10
C SER A 19 -4.35 -25.15 -3.83
N LYS A 20 -5.18 -25.97 -4.50
CA LYS A 20 -6.64 -25.86 -4.45
C LYS A 20 -7.13 -25.96 -2.99
N PRO A 21 -7.87 -24.98 -2.46
CA PRO A 21 -8.32 -25.00 -1.08
C PRO A 21 -9.38 -26.09 -0.89
N GLU A 22 -9.28 -26.82 0.21
CA GLU A 22 -10.16 -27.93 0.57
C GLU A 22 -11.60 -27.44 0.82
N ASN A 23 -11.75 -26.24 1.39
CA ASN A 23 -13.03 -25.60 1.67
C ASN A 23 -13.02 -24.10 1.34
N TRP A 24 -13.56 -23.73 0.17
CA TRP A 24 -13.61 -22.34 -0.30
C TRP A 24 -14.31 -21.38 0.68
N LYS A 25 -15.36 -21.84 1.36
CA LYS A 25 -16.11 -21.05 2.35
C LYS A 25 -15.25 -20.69 3.57
N MET A 26 -14.43 -21.61 4.04
CA MET A 26 -13.55 -21.38 5.19
C MET A 26 -12.42 -20.40 4.82
N TYR A 27 -11.82 -20.58 3.65
CA TYR A 27 -10.80 -19.66 3.14
C TYR A 27 -11.31 -18.23 3.01
N TRP A 28 -12.53 -18.05 2.49
CA TRP A 28 -13.13 -16.71 2.39
C TRP A 28 -13.40 -16.08 3.77
N LYS A 29 -13.83 -16.89 4.75
CA LYS A 29 -14.03 -16.42 6.13
C LYS A 29 -12.72 -15.94 6.76
N GLU A 30 -11.67 -16.75 6.68
CA GLU A 30 -10.36 -16.39 7.23
C GLU A 30 -9.71 -15.23 6.47
N PHE A 31 -9.89 -15.16 5.15
CA PHE A 31 -9.42 -14.04 4.35
C PHE A 31 -10.06 -12.71 4.81
N MET A 32 -11.39 -12.67 4.95
CA MET A 32 -12.08 -11.47 5.44
C MET A 32 -11.68 -11.12 6.87
N HIS A 33 -11.44 -12.12 7.73
CA HIS A 33 -10.97 -11.91 9.08
C HIS A 33 -9.58 -11.26 9.11
N GLN A 34 -8.62 -11.79 8.34
CA GLN A 34 -7.28 -11.20 8.24
C GLN A 34 -7.30 -9.82 7.57
N CYS A 35 -8.14 -9.60 6.56
CA CYS A 35 -8.34 -8.28 5.97
C CYS A 35 -8.84 -7.27 7.01
N SER A 36 -9.76 -7.68 7.88
CA SER A 36 -10.24 -6.84 8.97
C SER A 36 -9.15 -6.58 10.00
N GLU A 37 -8.43 -7.61 10.45
CA GLU A 37 -7.40 -7.47 11.47
C GLU A 37 -6.23 -6.60 11.01
N ILE A 38 -5.70 -6.86 9.81
CA ILE A 38 -4.58 -6.11 9.24
C ILE A 38 -5.04 -4.74 8.72
N GLY A 39 -6.17 -4.70 8.01
CA GLY A 39 -6.68 -3.47 7.40
C GLY A 39 -7.21 -2.50 8.44
N ILE A 40 -8.20 -2.90 9.23
CA ILE A 40 -8.80 -2.01 10.25
C ILE A 40 -7.79 -1.72 11.36
N GLY A 41 -6.97 -2.71 11.75
CA GLY A 41 -5.92 -2.53 12.75
C GLY A 41 -4.86 -1.50 12.35
N SER A 42 -4.63 -1.29 11.05
CA SER A 42 -3.66 -0.30 10.55
C SER A 42 -4.24 1.07 10.21
N LEU A 43 -5.57 1.24 10.20
CA LEU A 43 -6.23 2.50 9.77
C LEU A 43 -5.73 3.74 10.50
N GLY A 44 -5.47 3.65 11.80
CA GLY A 44 -4.98 4.79 12.59
C GLY A 44 -3.61 5.28 12.11
N ILE A 45 -2.68 4.36 11.85
CA ILE A 45 -1.34 4.69 11.35
C ILE A 45 -1.44 5.21 9.91
N VAL A 46 -2.24 4.56 9.07
CA VAL A 46 -2.44 4.95 7.66
C VAL A 46 -3.02 6.36 7.56
N ALA A 47 -4.00 6.73 8.38
CA ALA A 47 -4.61 8.06 8.37
C ALA A 47 -3.61 9.18 8.73
N ILE A 48 -2.72 8.93 9.69
CA ILE A 48 -1.68 9.87 10.07
C ILE A 48 -0.69 10.03 8.91
N ILE A 49 -0.14 8.92 8.42
CA ILE A 49 0.89 8.94 7.37
C ILE A 49 0.35 9.56 6.07
N SER A 50 -0.87 9.24 5.64
CA SER A 50 -1.46 9.79 4.41
C SER A 50 -1.65 11.31 4.49
N THR A 51 -2.04 11.82 5.66
CA THR A 51 -2.17 13.26 5.91
C THR A 51 -0.83 13.97 5.75
N PHE A 52 0.24 13.42 6.36
CA PHE A 52 1.57 14.01 6.26
C PHE A 52 2.14 13.94 4.84
N ILE A 53 1.94 12.82 4.13
CA ILE A 53 2.37 12.68 2.73
C ILE A 53 1.69 13.73 1.86
N GLY A 54 0.36 13.90 1.97
CA GLY A 54 -0.37 14.90 1.20
C GLY A 54 0.11 16.34 1.48
N ALA A 55 0.35 16.66 2.76
CA ALA A 55 0.85 17.98 3.16
C ALA A 55 2.27 18.26 2.64
N VAL A 56 3.18 17.28 2.72
CA VAL A 56 4.56 17.41 2.22
C VAL A 56 4.58 17.53 0.70
N SER A 57 3.77 16.74 -0.01
CA SER A 57 3.63 16.83 -1.46
C SER A 57 3.10 18.21 -1.88
N ALA A 58 2.10 18.75 -1.18
CA ALA A 58 1.56 20.08 -1.46
C ALA A 58 2.61 21.19 -1.28
N LEU A 59 3.40 21.12 -0.20
CA LEU A 59 4.49 22.06 0.02
C LEU A 59 5.56 21.95 -1.07
N GLN A 60 5.97 20.73 -1.41
CA GLN A 60 6.95 20.49 -2.46
C GLN A 60 6.49 21.04 -3.82
N THR A 61 5.24 20.79 -4.20
CA THR A 61 4.66 21.30 -5.44
C THR A 61 4.54 22.84 -5.41
N ALA A 62 4.20 23.44 -4.28
CA ALA A 62 4.15 24.89 -4.14
C ALA A 62 5.53 25.55 -4.30
N TYR A 63 6.60 24.94 -3.77
CA TYR A 63 7.97 25.43 -3.96
C TYR A 63 8.50 25.23 -5.38
N GLN A 64 8.04 24.20 -6.09
CA GLN A 64 8.44 23.96 -7.49
C GLN A 64 7.67 24.87 -8.47
N LEU A 65 6.42 25.22 -8.15
CA LEU A 65 5.60 26.15 -8.93
C LEU A 65 5.85 27.62 -8.54
N VAL A 66 7.05 28.11 -8.85
CA VAL A 66 7.43 29.53 -8.64
C VAL A 66 6.96 30.43 -9.79
N SER A 67 6.62 29.86 -10.95
CA SER A 67 6.23 30.64 -12.13
C SER A 67 4.85 31.28 -11.97
N PRO A 68 4.73 32.61 -12.06
CA PRO A 68 3.46 33.34 -11.89
C PRO A 68 2.43 33.07 -13.00
N LEU A 69 2.81 32.35 -14.06
CA LEU A 69 1.91 31.92 -15.13
C LEU A 69 0.98 30.76 -14.74
N ILE A 70 1.30 30.00 -13.69
CA ILE A 70 0.56 28.79 -13.33
C ILE A 70 -0.39 29.10 -12.16
N PRO A 71 -1.71 28.89 -12.33
CA PRO A 71 -2.68 29.07 -11.26
C PRO A 71 -2.35 28.20 -10.05
N LYS A 72 -2.47 28.75 -8.84
CA LYS A 72 -2.25 27.99 -7.58
C LYS A 72 -3.22 26.81 -7.42
N SER A 73 -4.33 26.77 -8.16
CA SER A 73 -5.25 25.64 -8.23
C SER A 73 -4.60 24.38 -8.83
N THR A 74 -3.55 24.51 -9.64
CA THR A 74 -2.82 23.37 -10.20
C THR A 74 -2.09 22.57 -9.12
N ILE A 75 -1.67 23.21 -8.01
CA ILE A 75 -1.11 22.52 -6.84
C ILE A 75 -2.13 21.54 -6.26
N ALA A 76 -3.38 21.98 -6.10
CA ALA A 76 -4.46 21.14 -5.57
C ALA A 76 -4.82 19.98 -6.52
N GLN A 77 -4.75 20.19 -7.84
CA GLN A 77 -4.95 19.11 -8.81
C GLN A 77 -3.83 18.06 -8.72
N ILE A 78 -2.56 18.49 -8.69
CA ILE A 78 -1.41 17.58 -8.62
C ILE A 78 -1.44 16.75 -7.33
N VAL A 79 -1.73 17.39 -6.19
CA VAL A 79 -1.78 16.72 -4.88
C VAL A 79 -2.96 15.76 -4.78
N ARG A 80 -4.09 16.05 -5.46
CA ARG A 80 -5.26 15.17 -5.46
C ARG A 80 -5.06 13.92 -6.33
N ASP A 81 -4.32 14.06 -7.42
CA ASP A 81 -4.08 12.96 -8.37
C ASP A 81 -2.92 12.03 -7.94
N THR A 82 -2.26 12.33 -6.82
CA THR A 82 -1.21 11.49 -6.19
C THR A 82 -1.80 10.59 -5.11
#